data_AF-A0A1H9N716-F1
#
_entry.id   AF-A0A1H9N716-F1
#
_cell.length_a   1.000
_cell.length_b   1.000
_cell.length_c   1.000
_cell.angle_alpha   90.00
_cell.angle_beta   90.00
_cell.angle_gamma   90.00
#
_symmetry.space_group_name_H-M   'P 1'
#
loop_
_entity.id
_entity.type
_entity.pdbx_description
1 polymer ?
#
loop_
_entity_poly.entity_id
_entity_poly.type
_entity_poly.pdbx_seq_one_letter_code
_entity_poly.pdbx_strand_id
1 'polypeptide(L)' 'MTLDNLIGRALESIPYDAGNVERLMAAAKRCLEDARLPGMSCEGRFDMAYKSIMQAANAVLQANGFRINE' A
#
# COMPACT_ATOMS: atom_id res chain seq x y z
N MET A 1 13.08 9.12 -15.75
CA MET A 1 11.63 8.82 -15.76
C MET A 1 11.14 9.10 -14.35
N THR A 2 10.24 10.07 -14.16
CA THR A 2 9.71 10.46 -12.83
C THR A 2 8.29 9.90 -12.65
N LEU A 3 7.76 9.94 -11.42
CA LEU A 3 6.38 9.52 -11.14
C LEU A 3 5.36 10.41 -11.86
N ASP A 4 5.68 11.70 -12.09
CA ASP A 4 4.84 12.61 -12.86
C ASP A 4 4.51 12.11 -14.27
N ASN A 5 5.42 11.36 -14.89
CA ASN A 5 5.20 10.78 -16.22
C ASN A 5 4.11 9.68 -16.24
N LEU A 6 3.65 9.23 -15.07
CA LEU A 6 2.60 8.23 -14.91
C LEU A 6 1.24 8.84 -14.55
N ILE A 7 1.17 10.16 -14.30
CA ILE A 7 -0.10 10.86 -14.02
C ILE A 7 -1.02 10.73 -15.24
N GLY A 8 -2.28 10.36 -15.01
CA GLY A 8 -3.29 10.19 -16.07
C GLY A 8 -3.18 8.87 -16.84
N ARG A 9 -2.23 7.99 -16.46
CA ARG A 9 -2.12 6.62 -16.99
C ARG A 9 -2.21 5.56 -15.90
N ALA A 10 -1.39 5.69 -14.87
CA ALA A 10 -1.33 4.74 -13.75
C ALA A 10 -1.42 5.43 -12.38
N LEU A 11 -1.15 6.74 -12.33
CA LEU A 11 -1.21 7.54 -11.12
C LEU A 11 -2.18 8.71 -11.28
N GLU A 12 -2.69 9.18 -10.15
CA GLU A 12 -3.38 10.44 -10.00
C GLU A 12 -2.66 11.30 -8.98
N SER A 13 -2.72 12.63 -9.15
CA SER A 13 -2.22 13.57 -8.14
C SER A 13 -3.28 13.78 -7.07
N ILE A 14 -2.88 13.69 -5.81
CA ILE A 14 -3.74 13.92 -4.65
C ILE A 14 -3.07 14.89 -3.67
N PRO A 15 -3.83 15.66 -2.87
CA PRO A 15 -3.27 16.39 -1.76
C PRO A 15 -2.70 15.42 -0.73
N TYR A 16 -1.58 15.81 -0.10
CA TYR A 16 -1.01 15.05 1.00
C TYR A 16 -1.96 15.02 2.21
N ASP A 17 -2.20 13.81 2.74
CA ASP A 17 -2.95 13.58 3.96
C ASP A 17 -2.18 12.61 4.88
N ALA A 18 -1.60 13.17 5.94
CA ALA A 18 -0.84 12.40 6.94
C ALA A 18 -1.68 11.29 7.58
N GLY A 19 -2.95 11.55 7.88
CA GLY A 19 -3.83 10.58 8.52
C GLY A 19 -4.13 9.39 7.62
N ASN A 20 -4.24 9.62 6.31
CA ASN A 20 -4.43 8.52 5.37
C ASN A 20 -3.15 7.68 5.20
N VAL A 21 -1.98 8.32 5.14
CA VAL A 21 -0.68 7.63 5.09
C VAL A 21 -0.47 6.75 6.32
N GLU A 22 -0.75 7.27 7.51
CA GLU A 22 -0.65 6.51 8.77
C GLU A 22 -1.59 5.29 8.78
N ARG A 23 -2.82 5.45 8.29
CA ARG A 23 -3.79 4.34 8.17
C ARG A 23 -3.29 3.23 7.25
N LEU A 24 -2.73 3.59 6.10
CA LEU A 24 -2.17 2.63 5.15
C LEU A 24 -0.97 1.89 5.74
N MET A 25 -0.07 2.60 6.43
CA MET A 25 1.07 1.99 7.12
C MET A 25 0.62 1.05 8.26
N ALA A 26 -0.41 1.44 9.02
CA ALA A 26 -1.00 0.59 10.06
C ALA A 26 -1.62 -0.68 9.46
N ALA A 27 -2.35 -0.55 8.35
CA ALA A 27 -2.90 -1.69 7.61
C ALA A 27 -1.79 -2.62 7.09
N ALA A 28 -0.73 -2.06 6.50
CA ALA A 28 0.42 -2.83 6.04
C ALA A 28 1.05 -3.66 7.17
N LYS A 29 1.26 -3.04 8.34
CA LYS A 29 1.81 -3.72 9.52
C LYS A 29 0.90 -4.85 10.00
N ARG A 30 -0.41 -4.60 10.07
CA ARG A 30 -1.39 -5.61 10.49
C ARG A 30 -1.41 -6.81 9.55
N CYS A 31 -1.44 -6.58 8.23
CA CYS A 31 -1.37 -7.68 7.25
C CYS A 31 -0.07 -8.50 7.38
N LEU A 32 1.05 -7.87 7.70
CA LEU A 32 2.31 -8.59 7.94
C LEU A 32 2.27 -9.44 9.21
N GLU A 33 1.64 -8.94 10.28
CA GLU A 33 1.41 -9.69 11.52
C GLU A 33 0.48 -10.87 11.27
N ASP A 34 -0.62 -10.65 10.53
CA ASP A 34 -1.57 -11.69 10.15
C ASP A 34 -0.89 -12.78 9.31
N ALA A 35 -0.07 -12.42 8.32
CA ALA A 35 0.71 -13.37 7.51
C ALA A 35 1.64 -14.29 8.33
N ARG A 36 1.97 -13.89 9.56
CA ARG A 36 2.85 -14.66 10.47
C ARG A 36 2.07 -15.54 11.43
N LEU A 37 0.75 -15.42 11.52
CA LEU A 37 -0.06 -16.20 12.46
C LEU A 37 0.13 -17.71 12.28
N PRO A 38 0.18 -18.48 13.38
CA PRO A 38 0.22 -19.93 13.31
C PRO A 38 -1.10 -20.47 12.73
N GLY A 39 -1.03 -21.57 11.98
CA GLY A 39 -2.22 -22.19 11.38
C GLY A 39 -2.71 -21.56 10.07
N MET A 40 -2.14 -20.44 9.62
CA MET A 40 -2.42 -19.91 8.28
C MET A 40 -1.83 -20.79 7.18
N SER A 41 -2.64 -21.09 6.17
CA SER A 41 -2.22 -21.80 4.96
C SER A 41 -1.18 -20.98 4.18
N CYS A 42 -0.38 -21.65 3.35
CA CYS A 42 0.62 -20.97 2.51
C CYS A 42 -0.02 -19.91 1.60
N GLU A 43 -1.18 -20.21 1.02
CA GLU A 43 -1.95 -19.27 0.18
C GLU A 43 -2.40 -18.05 0.96
N GLY A 44 -2.94 -18.23 2.17
CA GLY A 44 -3.34 -17.13 3.03
C GLY A 44 -2.13 -16.27 3.42
N ARG A 45 -0.99 -16.89 3.75
CA ARG A 45 0.24 -16.16 4.10
C ARG A 45 0.71 -15.29 2.95
N PHE A 46 0.67 -15.84 1.74
CA PHE A 46 1.02 -15.11 0.54
C PHE A 46 0.07 -13.93 0.29
N ASP A 47 -1.24 -14.14 0.36
CA ASP A 47 -2.24 -13.07 0.17
C ASP A 47 -2.05 -11.92 1.19
N MET A 48 -1.86 -12.24 2.47
CA MET A 48 -1.62 -11.23 3.50
C MET A 48 -0.28 -10.51 3.34
N ALA A 49 0.79 -11.23 2.98
CA ALA A 49 2.09 -10.61 2.71
C ALA A 49 2.01 -9.67 1.48
N TYR A 50 1.32 -10.10 0.42
CA TYR A 50 1.09 -9.28 -0.77
C TYR A 50 0.29 -8.02 -0.43
N LYS A 51 -0.80 -8.15 0.32
CA LYS A 51 -1.59 -7.00 0.81
C LYS A 51 -0.74 -6.05 1.64
N SER A 52 0.13 -6.55 2.51
CA SER A 52 1.04 -5.72 3.30
C SER A 52 1.92 -4.83 2.40
N ILE A 53 2.53 -5.41 1.37
CA ILE A 53 3.38 -4.68 0.41
C ILE A 53 2.55 -3.66 -0.37
N MET A 54 1.36 -4.04 -0.83
CA MET A 54 0.47 -3.13 -1.57
C MET A 54 0.07 -1.91 -0.72
N GLN A 55 -0.27 -2.12 0.56
CA GLN A 55 -0.62 -1.02 1.47
C GLN A 55 0.57 -0.10 1.74
N ALA A 56 1.77 -0.66 1.95
CA ALA A 56 2.99 0.12 2.13
C ALA A 56 3.36 0.92 0.88
N ALA A 57 3.26 0.32 -0.31
CA ALA A 57 3.51 0.99 -1.58
C ALA A 57 2.54 2.16 -1.80
N ASN A 58 1.26 1.94 -1.53
CA ASN A 58 0.25 3.00 -1.58
C ASN A 58 0.54 4.12 -0.56
N ALA A 59 0.96 3.80 0.65
CA ALA A 59 1.31 4.81 1.66
C ALA A 59 2.45 5.72 1.16
N VAL A 60 3.50 5.14 0.55
CA VAL A 60 4.63 5.90 0.01
C VAL A 60 4.21 6.77 -1.17
N LEU A 61 3.40 6.25 -2.10
CA LEU A 61 2.88 7.06 -3.21
C LEU A 61 2.09 8.26 -2.69
N GLN A 62 1.20 8.03 -1.72
CA GLN A 62 0.35 9.10 -1.19
C GLN A 62 1.11 10.11 -0.35
N ALA A 63 2.15 9.67 0.36
CA ALA A 63 3.09 10.58 1.03
C ALA A 63 3.83 11.49 0.04
N ASN A 64 3.96 11.07 -1.23
CA ASN A 64 4.54 11.86 -2.32
C ASN A 64 3.47 12.58 -3.18
N GLY A 65 2.20 12.60 -2.76
CA GLY A 65 1.13 13.28 -3.48
C GLY A 65 0.57 12.51 -4.68
N PHE A 66 0.75 11.18 -4.71
CA PHE A 66 0.25 10.31 -5.77
C PHE A 66 -0.65 9.19 -5.24
N ARG A 67 -1.62 8.76 -6.04
CA ARG A 67 -2.42 7.56 -5.78
C ARG A 67 -2.46 6.68 -7.03
N ILE A 68 -2.49 5.35 -6.85
CA ILE A 68 -2.72 4.42 -7.96
C ILE A 68 -4.13 4.62 -8.52
N ASN A 69 -4.24 4.74 -9.83
CA ASN A 69 -5.53 4.76 -10.53
C ASN A 69 -6.00 3.31 -10.77
N GLU A 70 -7.26 3.00 -10.44
CA GLU A 70 -7.86 1.67 -10.62
C GLU A 70 -8.43 1.48 -12.03
#